data_AF-A0A0F2NXZ7-F1
#
_entry.id   AF-A0A0F2NXZ7-F1
#
_cell.length_a   1.000
_cell.length_b   1.000
_cell.length_c   1.000
_cell.angle_alpha   90.00
_cell.angle_beta   90.00
_cell.angle_gamma   90.00
#
_symmetry.space_group_name_H-M   'P 1'
#
loop_
_entity.id
_entity.type
_entity.pdbx_description
1 polymer ?
#
loop_
_entity_poly.entity_id
_entity_poly.type
_entity_poly.pdbx_seq_one_letter_code
_entity_poly.pdbx_strand_id
1 'polypeptide(L)'
;MGNNWKRRDVFRMGSAAALAAVLGVERSAASPATVDKVKEEGSAEKNKRLLRQQRAASQMFALPSAIPGEEDKFNLRNLTPLVGFSPKVIMVSNDSPLTPDDTPEDFMVRASGFPSQALGPTFLSYGPMLAEGDLVVEEWESQIYGANGTVYNNQYLWILRFENDTVVEMHEYNDTQHAALIFGPLGKWPQLKPPTNPRRRNHHGENKGAALPATELEAVFDIVDEFELDPRMLCDVIPSASAPAMQGQPGAEGNKALVRALRRARAAGDLALVNSFYAKGFRHFISGEWPFGWDHLPIEEIYAPLVKHLASPLTVRYGPMIADETRVFEQMDSFARLDDGTVYNNWHAYVHEIREGKIVQTREYHDPLHLWVVLGRWAPWADKPVVPGATPRRSNLQGIATTIQYPTMFLDLERWRPFKPSGN
;
A
#
# COMPACT_ATOMS: atom_id res chain seq x y z
N MET A 1 2.04 -4.17 39.22
CA MET A 1 0.82 -4.81 38.71
C MET A 1 1.04 -5.06 37.23
N GLY A 2 1.35 -6.29 36.84
CA GLY A 2 1.60 -6.63 35.44
C GLY A 2 0.28 -6.65 34.67
N ASN A 3 0.22 -5.93 33.54
CA ASN A 3 -0.91 -6.01 32.63
C ASN A 3 -0.96 -7.43 32.04
N ASN A 4 -1.81 -8.28 32.62
CA ASN A 4 -2.14 -9.59 32.07
C ASN A 4 -2.96 -9.39 30.79
N TRP A 5 -2.26 -9.21 29.66
CA TRP A 5 -2.85 -9.48 28.35
C TRP A 5 -3.27 -10.95 28.34
N LYS A 6 -4.57 -11.23 28.33
CA LYS A 6 -5.04 -12.61 28.18
C LYS A 6 -4.52 -13.12 26.85
N ARG A 7 -3.87 -14.29 26.82
CA ARG A 7 -3.35 -14.94 25.60
C ARG A 7 -4.34 -14.93 24.42
N ARG A 8 -5.65 -14.91 24.67
CA ARG A 8 -6.69 -14.82 23.63
C ARG A 8 -6.87 -13.45 22.96
N ASP A 9 -6.45 -12.35 23.60
CA ASP A 9 -6.52 -10.99 23.03
C ASP A 9 -5.26 -10.65 22.21
N VAL A 10 -4.12 -11.24 22.56
CA VAL A 10 -2.85 -11.16 21.79
C VAL A 10 -3.00 -11.77 20.40
N PHE A 11 -3.77 -12.86 20.27
CA PHE A 11 -4.04 -13.55 19.00
C PHE A 11 -4.83 -12.73 17.97
N ARG A 12 -5.38 -11.57 18.36
CA ARG A 12 -6.15 -10.68 17.47
C ARG A 12 -5.39 -9.44 17.02
N MET A 13 -4.20 -9.20 17.58
CA MET A 13 -3.40 -7.99 17.32
C MET A 13 -2.19 -8.31 16.47
N GLY A 14 -2.54 -8.69 15.26
CA GLY A 14 -1.60 -8.90 14.20
C GLY A 14 -1.20 -7.63 13.46
N SER A 15 0.06 -7.52 13.04
CA SER A 15 0.73 -6.40 12.35
C SER A 15 -0.07 -5.55 11.36
N ALA A 16 -0.84 -4.51 11.70
CA ALA A 16 -1.66 -3.84 10.67
C ALA A 16 -1.01 -2.81 9.72
N ALA A 17 0.24 -3.09 9.30
CA ALA A 17 0.74 -2.74 7.96
C ALA A 17 1.27 -4.01 7.22
N ALA A 18 0.81 -5.18 7.67
CA ALA A 18 1.17 -6.57 7.33
C ALA A 18 0.28 -7.67 8.03
N LEU A 19 -0.92 -7.40 8.58
CA LEU A 19 -1.86 -8.32 9.29
C LEU A 19 -3.10 -7.54 9.72
N ALA A 20 -4.26 -8.05 9.37
CA ALA A 20 -5.49 -7.53 9.89
C ALA A 20 -6.59 -8.61 9.96
N ALA A 21 -7.62 -8.29 10.73
CA ALA A 21 -8.87 -9.00 11.03
C ALA A 21 -8.82 -10.13 12.07
N VAL A 22 -9.45 -9.91 13.25
CA VAL A 22 -10.53 -10.76 13.79
C VAL A 22 -11.41 -9.99 14.80
N LEU A 23 -12.65 -9.62 14.44
CA LEU A 23 -13.94 -9.88 15.14
C LEU A 23 -15.01 -8.79 14.99
N GLY A 24 -16.25 -9.26 14.71
CA GLY A 24 -17.47 -8.48 14.70
C GLY A 24 -17.97 -8.09 16.10
N VAL A 25 -18.46 -6.86 16.20
CA VAL A 25 -19.29 -6.36 17.29
C VAL A 25 -20.51 -5.73 16.64
N GLU A 26 -21.70 -6.26 16.94
CA GLU A 26 -22.97 -5.61 16.60
C GLU A 26 -23.05 -4.27 17.34
N ARG A 27 -23.25 -3.17 16.59
CA ARG A 27 -23.64 -1.89 17.18
C ARG A 27 -25.13 -1.66 16.94
N SER A 28 -25.84 -1.42 18.03
CA SER A 28 -27.22 -0.95 18.05
C SER A 28 -27.31 0.44 17.42
N ALA A 29 -28.32 0.61 16.58
CA ALA A 29 -28.63 1.88 15.92
C ALA A 29 -29.21 2.89 16.92
N ALA A 30 -28.63 4.09 16.97
CA ALA A 30 -29.30 5.27 17.52
C ALA A 30 -30.12 5.95 16.40
N SER A 31 -31.35 6.34 16.72
CA SER A 31 -32.26 7.03 15.78
C SER A 31 -31.77 8.45 15.47
N PRO A 32 -31.81 8.92 14.21
CA PRO A 32 -31.46 10.29 13.90
C PRO A 32 -32.65 11.23 14.14
N ALA A 33 -32.36 12.37 14.75
CA ALA A 33 -33.21 13.55 14.71
C ALA A 33 -33.30 14.08 13.27
N THR A 34 -34.44 14.69 12.95
CA THR A 34 -34.78 15.34 11.68
C THR A 34 -33.77 16.42 11.31
N VAL A 35 -33.15 16.30 10.11
CA VAL A 35 -32.28 17.31 9.52
C VAL A 35 -32.85 17.76 8.18
N ASP A 36 -32.79 19.08 7.96
CA ASP A 36 -33.17 19.79 6.74
C ASP A 36 -32.59 19.16 5.46
N LYS A 37 -33.30 19.34 4.33
CA LYS A 37 -32.93 18.80 3.01
C LYS A 37 -31.61 19.40 2.50
N VAL A 38 -30.49 18.80 2.91
CA VAL A 38 -29.18 18.94 2.29
C VAL A 38 -29.20 18.14 0.97
N LYS A 39 -28.64 18.71 -0.11
CA LYS A 39 -28.40 17.96 -1.36
C LYS A 39 -27.70 16.65 -1.02
N GLU A 40 -28.24 15.51 -1.46
CA GLU A 40 -27.60 14.21 -1.29
C GLU A 40 -26.19 14.28 -1.88
N GLU A 41 -25.21 14.13 -0.99
CA GLU A 41 -23.82 14.05 -1.37
C GLU A 41 -23.59 12.73 -2.12
N GLY A 42 -22.82 12.77 -3.20
CA GLY A 42 -22.41 11.56 -3.91
C GLY A 42 -21.64 10.61 -2.97
N SER A 43 -21.83 9.30 -3.17
CA SER A 43 -21.22 8.25 -2.33
C SER A 43 -19.71 8.42 -2.15
N ALA A 44 -19.00 8.87 -3.18
CA ALA A 44 -17.55 9.09 -3.15
C ALA A 44 -17.11 10.15 -2.12
N GLU A 45 -17.74 11.33 -2.10
CA GLU A 45 -17.39 12.38 -1.13
C GLU A 45 -17.86 12.03 0.28
N LYS A 46 -19.01 11.35 0.40
CA LYS A 46 -19.45 10.77 1.67
C LYS A 46 -18.39 9.82 2.23
N ASN A 47 -17.88 8.90 1.42
CA ASN A 47 -16.88 7.92 1.85
C ASN A 47 -15.55 8.57 2.22
N LYS A 48 -15.08 9.56 1.45
CA LYS A 48 -13.91 10.38 1.84
C LYS A 48 -14.13 11.07 3.18
N ARG A 49 -15.30 11.68 3.42
CA ARG A 49 -15.61 12.31 4.71
C ARG A 49 -15.60 11.29 5.84
N LEU A 50 -16.23 10.13 5.67
CA LEU A 50 -16.24 9.06 6.69
C LEU A 50 -14.82 8.63 7.04
N LEU A 51 -13.96 8.43 6.03
CA LEU A 51 -12.56 8.09 6.23
C LEU A 51 -11.83 9.18 7.04
N ARG A 52 -11.97 10.46 6.67
CA ARG A 52 -11.39 11.59 7.43
C ARG A 52 -11.90 11.66 8.87
N GLN A 53 -13.21 11.46 9.09
CA GLN A 53 -13.80 11.45 10.43
C GLN A 53 -13.23 10.31 11.27
N GLN A 54 -13.07 9.12 10.69
CA GLN A 54 -12.46 7.97 11.36
C GLN A 54 -10.98 8.21 11.71
N ARG A 55 -10.22 8.86 10.82
CA ARG A 55 -8.84 9.30 11.09
C ARG A 55 -8.79 10.28 12.26
N ALA A 56 -9.64 11.31 12.25
CA ALA A 56 -9.72 12.30 13.31
C ALA A 56 -10.10 11.68 14.66
N ALA A 57 -11.08 10.76 14.65
CA ALA A 57 -11.46 10.00 15.85
C ALA A 57 -10.29 9.17 16.38
N SER A 58 -9.54 8.50 15.50
CA SER A 58 -8.39 7.69 15.90
C SER A 58 -7.25 8.50 16.52
N GLN A 59 -7.02 9.73 16.05
CA GLN A 59 -6.07 10.65 16.70
C GLN A 59 -6.49 10.96 18.14
N MET A 60 -7.78 11.17 18.40
CA MET A 60 -8.29 11.40 19.76
C MET A 60 -8.16 10.17 20.65
N PHE A 61 -8.26 8.97 20.09
CA PHE A 61 -8.08 7.73 20.83
C PHE A 61 -6.62 7.37 21.09
N ALA A 62 -5.67 8.00 20.41
CA ALA A 62 -4.27 7.63 20.48
C ALA A 62 -3.50 8.28 21.64
N LEU A 63 -4.09 9.24 22.37
CA LEU A 63 -3.49 9.91 23.53
C LEU A 63 -4.34 9.69 24.78
N PRO A 64 -3.76 9.34 25.95
CA PRO A 64 -4.49 9.33 27.22
C PRO A 64 -5.00 10.74 27.55
N SER A 65 -6.18 10.83 28.18
CA SER A 65 -6.68 12.14 28.61
C SER A 65 -5.69 12.80 29.57
N ALA A 66 -5.32 14.04 29.26
CA ALA A 66 -4.52 14.89 30.13
C ALA A 66 -5.38 15.68 31.14
N ILE A 67 -6.71 15.54 31.10
CA ILE A 67 -7.66 16.29 31.94
C ILE A 67 -7.98 15.47 33.20
N PRO A 68 -7.64 15.95 34.41
CA PRO A 68 -7.96 15.23 35.64
C PRO A 68 -9.45 14.94 35.79
N GLY A 69 -9.80 13.67 36.01
CA GLY A 69 -11.19 13.23 36.26
C GLY A 69 -12.03 13.00 35.00
N GLU A 70 -11.53 13.30 33.81
CA GLU A 70 -12.19 12.86 32.57
C GLU A 70 -11.97 11.36 32.36
N GLU A 71 -13.01 10.64 31.96
CA GLU A 71 -12.89 9.24 31.58
C GLU A 71 -11.93 9.10 30.40
N ASP A 72 -10.92 8.25 30.56
CA ASP A 72 -9.92 8.06 29.53
C ASP A 72 -10.56 7.36 28.32
N LYS A 73 -10.72 8.11 27.23
CA LYS A 73 -11.21 7.56 25.97
C LYS A 73 -10.14 6.71 25.29
N PHE A 74 -8.87 6.82 25.70
CA PHE A 74 -7.77 6.00 25.22
C PHE A 74 -8.09 4.51 25.39
N ASN A 75 -8.23 3.83 24.26
CA ASN A 75 -8.54 2.42 24.25
C ASN A 75 -7.64 1.68 23.27
N LEU A 76 -6.52 1.17 23.78
CA LEU A 76 -5.58 0.33 23.04
C LEU A 76 -6.24 -0.88 22.37
N ARG A 77 -7.37 -1.38 22.89
CA ARG A 77 -8.09 -2.50 22.27
C ARG A 77 -8.85 -2.11 21.00
N ASN A 78 -9.20 -0.84 20.87
CA ASN A 78 -9.89 -0.28 19.69
C ASN A 78 -8.92 0.44 18.74
N LEU A 79 -7.69 0.69 19.17
CA LEU A 79 -6.60 1.18 18.33
C LEU A 79 -6.02 0.01 17.54
N THR A 80 -6.71 -0.35 16.45
CA THR A 80 -6.10 -1.21 15.44
C THR A 80 -5.10 -0.38 14.63
N PRO A 81 -4.02 -0.97 14.10
CA PRO A 81 -3.14 -0.26 13.16
C PRO A 81 -3.85 -0.03 11.80
N LEU A 82 -5.04 -0.63 11.62
CA LEU A 82 -6.04 -0.27 10.61
C LEU A 82 -6.81 1.00 10.96
N VAL A 83 -6.39 1.73 12.01
CA VAL A 83 -6.91 3.07 12.35
C VAL A 83 -8.42 3.03 12.64
N GLY A 84 -8.81 2.01 13.39
CA GLY A 84 -10.20 1.78 13.78
C GLY A 84 -11.11 1.27 12.66
N PHE A 85 -10.56 0.88 11.51
CA PHE A 85 -11.26 -0.01 10.58
C PHE A 85 -11.15 -1.46 11.05
N SER A 86 -12.19 -2.23 10.70
CA SER A 86 -12.25 -3.69 10.88
C SER A 86 -12.86 -4.30 9.61
N PRO A 87 -12.17 -4.19 8.46
CA PRO A 87 -12.66 -4.75 7.21
C PRO A 87 -12.78 -6.27 7.33
N LYS A 88 -13.76 -6.82 6.61
CA LYS A 88 -14.00 -8.26 6.55
C LYS A 88 -12.89 -8.97 5.80
N VAL A 89 -12.35 -8.31 4.78
CA VAL A 89 -11.28 -8.82 3.91
C VAL A 89 -10.12 -7.83 3.94
N ILE A 90 -8.92 -8.34 4.20
CA ILE A 90 -7.67 -7.61 3.95
C ILE A 90 -6.84 -8.40 2.97
N MET A 91 -6.49 -7.75 1.87
CA MET A 91 -5.56 -8.23 0.87
C MET A 91 -4.29 -7.39 0.96
N VAL A 92 -3.14 -8.05 1.04
CA VAL A 92 -1.84 -7.37 0.97
C VAL A 92 -1.10 -7.89 -0.25
N SER A 93 -0.75 -6.99 -1.17
CA SER A 93 -0.06 -7.32 -2.42
C SER A 93 1.44 -7.50 -2.20
N ASN A 94 1.82 -8.40 -1.29
CA ASN A 94 3.20 -8.67 -0.96
C ASN A 94 3.58 -10.14 -0.74
N ASP A 95 4.86 -10.41 -0.94
CA ASP A 95 5.53 -11.62 -0.52
C ASP A 95 5.73 -11.51 0.99
N SER A 96 4.94 -12.27 1.72
CA SER A 96 4.92 -12.24 3.18
C SER A 96 6.12 -13.01 3.74
N PRO A 97 6.79 -12.50 4.78
CA PRO A 97 7.78 -13.28 5.53
C PRO A 97 7.14 -14.38 6.38
N LEU A 98 5.80 -14.45 6.42
CA LEU A 98 5.06 -15.46 7.16
C LEU A 98 4.96 -16.76 6.36
N THR A 99 5.20 -17.86 7.04
CA THR A 99 5.02 -19.20 6.46
C THR A 99 3.71 -19.82 6.94
N PRO A 100 3.10 -20.75 6.17
CA PRO A 100 1.90 -21.48 6.62
C PRO A 100 2.09 -22.23 7.95
N ASP A 101 3.34 -22.55 8.29
CA ASP A 101 3.72 -23.30 9.48
C ASP A 101 4.12 -22.40 10.67
N ASP A 102 4.10 -21.06 10.50
CA ASP A 102 4.46 -20.14 11.57
C ASP A 102 3.50 -20.30 12.76
N THR A 103 4.06 -20.52 13.95
CA THR A 103 3.29 -20.50 15.19
C THR A 103 2.91 -19.06 15.55
N PRO A 104 1.92 -18.87 16.45
CA PRO A 104 1.60 -17.56 17.02
C PRO A 104 2.82 -16.88 17.64
N GLU A 105 3.69 -17.65 18.29
CA GLU A 105 4.96 -17.18 18.84
C GLU A 105 5.93 -16.73 17.74
N ASP A 106 6.08 -17.49 16.65
CA ASP A 106 6.92 -17.10 15.51
C ASP A 106 6.41 -15.82 14.86
N PHE A 107 5.10 -15.72 14.67
CA PHE A 107 4.45 -14.51 14.19
C PHE A 107 4.79 -13.31 15.08
N MET A 108 4.68 -13.45 16.40
CA MET A 108 5.01 -12.37 17.34
C MET A 108 6.48 -11.96 17.26
N VAL A 109 7.41 -12.90 17.10
CA VAL A 109 8.82 -12.58 16.88
C VAL A 109 9.00 -11.77 15.60
N ARG A 110 8.40 -12.22 14.48
CA ARG A 110 8.52 -11.55 13.18
C ARG A 110 7.90 -10.14 13.18
N ALA A 111 6.74 -9.98 13.82
CA ALA A 111 6.01 -8.71 13.85
C ALA A 111 6.58 -7.71 14.87
N SER A 112 7.21 -8.17 15.95
CA SER A 112 7.77 -7.30 17.00
C SER A 112 9.20 -6.84 16.73
N GLY A 113 9.88 -7.38 15.72
CA GLY A 113 11.29 -7.12 15.38
C GLY A 113 11.70 -5.65 15.54
N PHE A 114 11.35 -4.79 14.58
CA PHE A 114 11.68 -3.35 14.65
C PHE A 114 10.89 -2.56 15.72
N PRO A 115 9.57 -2.78 15.94
CA PRO A 115 8.81 -2.01 16.93
C PRO A 115 9.35 -2.16 18.35
N SER A 116 10.01 -3.27 18.66
CA SER A 116 10.70 -3.47 19.94
C SER A 116 11.83 -2.48 20.21
N GLN A 117 12.37 -1.84 19.15
CA GLN A 117 13.40 -0.81 19.24
C GLN A 117 12.85 0.60 19.07
N ALA A 118 11.54 0.79 18.94
CA ALA A 118 10.97 2.10 18.73
C ALA A 118 11.23 3.02 19.94
N LEU A 119 11.76 4.22 19.67
CA LEU A 119 12.04 5.24 20.69
C LEU A 119 10.84 6.14 20.99
N GLY A 120 9.77 6.01 20.22
CA GLY A 120 8.66 6.96 20.25
C GLY A 120 7.42 6.44 19.54
N PRO A 121 6.43 7.32 19.30
CA PRO A 121 5.22 6.98 18.56
C PRO A 121 5.53 6.61 17.11
N THR A 122 4.61 5.85 16.52
CA THR A 122 4.48 5.73 15.08
C THR A 122 3.74 6.96 14.55
N PHE A 123 4.27 7.62 13.55
CA PHE A 123 3.57 8.69 12.82
C PHE A 123 3.02 8.12 11.52
N LEU A 124 1.74 8.37 11.24
CA LEU A 124 1.10 8.00 9.98
C LEU A 124 0.64 9.28 9.28
N SER A 125 1.21 9.60 8.13
CA SER A 125 0.83 10.76 7.32
C SER A 125 0.03 10.31 6.10
N TYR A 126 -1.11 10.94 5.86
CA TYR A 126 -2.05 10.60 4.79
C TYR A 126 -2.09 11.70 3.75
N GLY A 127 -2.08 11.31 2.48
CA GLY A 127 -2.21 12.20 1.34
C GLY A 127 -3.68 12.51 0.97
N PRO A 128 -3.90 13.26 -0.12
CA PRO A 128 -5.24 13.51 -0.63
C PRO A 128 -5.87 12.22 -1.19
N MET A 129 -7.11 11.92 -0.79
CA MET A 129 -7.85 10.74 -1.24
C MET A 129 -8.40 10.91 -2.66
N LEU A 130 -8.45 9.82 -3.41
CA LEU A 130 -9.21 9.67 -4.65
C LEU A 130 -10.41 8.75 -4.37
N ALA A 131 -11.58 9.00 -4.94
CA ALA A 131 -12.73 8.12 -4.72
C ALA A 131 -13.70 8.16 -5.90
N GLU A 132 -14.32 7.03 -6.18
CA GLU A 132 -15.38 6.87 -7.17
C GLU A 132 -16.30 5.72 -6.72
N GLY A 133 -17.62 5.93 -6.79
CA GLY A 133 -18.57 4.93 -6.32
C GLY A 133 -18.39 4.59 -4.83
N ASP A 134 -18.11 3.33 -4.56
CA ASP A 134 -17.86 2.76 -3.23
C ASP A 134 -16.37 2.59 -2.90
N LEU A 135 -15.47 2.94 -3.81
CA LEU A 135 -14.02 2.80 -3.63
C LEU A 135 -13.38 4.13 -3.22
N VAL A 136 -12.47 4.05 -2.26
CA VAL A 136 -11.58 5.15 -1.85
C VAL A 136 -10.14 4.68 -1.91
N VAL A 137 -9.29 5.42 -2.63
CA VAL A 137 -7.85 5.21 -2.70
C VAL A 137 -7.15 6.28 -1.85
N GLU A 138 -6.23 5.85 -1.00
CA GLU A 138 -5.46 6.73 -0.13
C GLU A 138 -3.98 6.33 -0.13
N GLU A 139 -3.13 7.29 -0.47
CA GLU A 139 -1.68 7.16 -0.33
C GLU A 139 -1.28 7.63 1.07
N TRP A 140 -0.39 6.90 1.74
CA TRP A 140 0.07 7.25 3.08
C TRP A 140 1.49 6.79 3.34
N GLU A 141 2.10 7.32 4.38
CA GLU A 141 3.44 6.95 4.83
C GLU A 141 3.46 6.74 6.35
N SER A 142 4.33 5.85 6.80
CA SER A 142 4.61 5.64 8.23
C SER A 142 5.99 6.16 8.57
N GLN A 143 6.20 6.50 9.85
CA GLN A 143 7.51 6.84 10.40
C GLN A 143 7.66 6.30 11.82
N ILE A 144 8.74 5.55 12.06
CA ILE A 144 9.14 5.04 13.37
C ILE A 144 10.66 5.21 13.53
N TYR A 145 11.10 5.77 14.65
CA TYR A 145 12.51 5.97 14.98
C TYR A 145 13.02 4.81 15.85
N GLY A 146 14.04 4.11 15.39
CA GLY A 146 14.67 2.99 16.10
C GLY A 146 15.77 3.43 17.05
N ALA A 147 15.99 2.66 18.12
CA ALA A 147 17.03 2.89 19.12
C ALA A 147 18.45 2.72 18.56
N ASN A 148 18.58 1.96 17.48
CA ASN A 148 19.82 1.79 16.71
C ASN A 148 20.12 2.97 15.75
N GLY A 149 19.30 4.03 15.77
CA GLY A 149 19.45 5.20 14.92
C GLY A 149 18.87 5.06 13.51
N THR A 150 18.27 3.91 13.15
CA THR A 150 17.61 3.74 11.85
C THR A 150 16.18 4.27 11.89
N VAL A 151 15.67 4.67 10.73
CA VAL A 151 14.30 5.16 10.57
C VAL A 151 13.51 4.20 9.69
N TYR A 152 12.41 3.67 10.23
CA TYR A 152 11.39 3.05 9.40
C TYR A 152 10.50 4.14 8.83
N ASN A 153 10.71 4.52 7.57
CA ASN A 153 9.79 5.40 6.84
C ASN A 153 9.21 4.71 5.61
N ASN A 154 8.07 4.01 5.73
CA ASN A 154 7.49 3.25 4.63
C ASN A 154 6.38 4.02 3.90
N GLN A 155 6.16 3.69 2.62
CA GLN A 155 5.22 4.31 1.71
C GLN A 155 4.19 3.28 1.28
N TYR A 156 2.93 3.68 1.28
CA TYR A 156 1.78 2.81 1.13
C TYR A 156 0.74 3.40 0.20
N LEU A 157 -0.08 2.49 -0.32
CA LEU A 157 -1.35 2.80 -0.97
C LEU A 157 -2.41 1.82 -0.48
N TRP A 158 -3.54 2.36 -0.06
CA TRP A 158 -4.73 1.59 0.29
C TRP A 158 -5.85 1.82 -0.71
N ILE A 159 -6.56 0.74 -1.03
CA ILE A 159 -7.84 0.75 -1.73
C ILE A 159 -8.87 0.23 -0.74
N LEU A 160 -9.89 1.03 -0.46
CA LEU A 160 -10.89 0.76 0.55
C LEU A 160 -12.25 0.68 -0.12
N ARG A 161 -12.93 -0.46 0.02
CA ARG A 161 -14.31 -0.64 -0.47
C ARG A 161 -15.29 -0.45 0.67
N PHE A 162 -16.29 0.39 0.43
CA PHE A 162 -17.35 0.69 1.39
C PHE A 162 -18.63 -0.06 1.05
N GLU A 163 -19.26 -0.65 2.05
CA GLU A 163 -20.67 -1.01 2.00
C GLU A 163 -21.40 -0.16 3.04
N ASN A 164 -22.27 0.74 2.57
CA ASN A 164 -22.89 1.78 3.38
C ASN A 164 -21.81 2.66 4.05
N ASP A 165 -21.71 2.61 5.39
CA ASP A 165 -20.78 3.42 6.17
C ASP A 165 -19.60 2.59 6.72
N THR A 166 -19.41 1.36 6.21
CA THR A 166 -18.40 0.43 6.72
C THR A 166 -17.42 0.05 5.63
N VAL A 167 -16.12 0.15 5.92
CA VAL A 167 -15.08 -0.44 5.08
C VAL A 167 -15.15 -1.96 5.22
N VAL A 168 -15.48 -2.65 4.13
CA VAL A 168 -15.62 -4.11 4.12
C VAL A 168 -14.40 -4.82 3.55
N GLU A 169 -13.63 -4.12 2.74
CA GLU A 169 -12.44 -4.65 2.08
C GLU A 169 -11.34 -3.59 2.07
N MET A 170 -10.12 -4.03 2.33
CA MET A 170 -8.91 -3.22 2.26
C MET A 170 -7.88 -3.96 1.43
N HIS A 171 -7.38 -3.30 0.39
CA HIS A 171 -6.26 -3.78 -0.41
C HIS A 171 -5.07 -2.87 -0.19
N GLU A 172 -3.97 -3.43 0.31
CA GLU A 172 -2.75 -2.70 0.64
C GLU A 172 -1.61 -3.03 -0.34
N TYR A 173 -0.95 -1.97 -0.79
CA TYR A 173 0.37 -1.98 -1.40
C TYR A 173 1.34 -1.30 -0.46
N ASN A 174 2.50 -1.91 -0.23
CA ASN A 174 3.53 -1.39 0.65
C ASN A 174 4.92 -1.70 0.09
N ASP A 175 5.92 -0.88 0.44
CA ASP A 175 7.30 -1.19 0.13
C ASP A 175 7.83 -2.24 1.12
N THR A 176 7.82 -3.47 0.65
CA THR A 176 8.18 -4.71 1.34
C THR A 176 9.67 -4.90 1.48
N GLN A 177 10.45 -4.33 0.56
CA GLN A 177 11.91 -4.37 0.60
C GLN A 177 12.38 -3.54 1.79
N HIS A 178 11.85 -2.31 1.94
CA HIS A 178 12.15 -1.48 3.09
C HIS A 178 11.69 -2.13 4.40
N ALA A 179 10.52 -2.77 4.41
CA ALA A 179 10.10 -3.56 5.55
C ALA A 179 11.09 -4.70 5.86
N ALA A 180 11.56 -5.45 4.86
CA ALA A 180 12.55 -6.51 5.06
C ALA A 180 13.90 -5.98 5.58
N LEU A 181 14.36 -4.83 5.09
CA LEU A 181 15.61 -4.20 5.53
C LEU A 181 15.54 -3.74 6.99
N ILE A 182 14.39 -3.23 7.42
CA ILE A 182 14.22 -2.62 8.74
C ILE A 182 13.75 -3.63 9.80
N PHE A 183 12.74 -4.45 9.50
CA PHE A 183 12.21 -5.45 10.42
C PHE A 183 12.94 -6.78 10.33
N GLY A 184 13.42 -7.16 9.14
CA GLY A 184 13.91 -8.51 8.87
C GLY A 184 15.01 -8.99 9.81
N PRO A 185 16.08 -8.21 10.06
CA PRO A 185 17.16 -8.64 10.95
C PRO A 185 16.69 -8.95 12.38
N LEU A 186 15.83 -8.09 12.95
CA LEU A 186 15.36 -8.22 14.33
C LEU A 186 14.20 -9.21 14.46
N GLY A 187 13.32 -9.23 13.46
CA GLY A 187 12.20 -10.17 13.38
C GLY A 187 12.59 -11.54 12.86
N LYS A 188 13.88 -11.77 12.56
CA LYS A 188 14.40 -13.03 12.01
C LYS A 188 13.61 -13.49 10.78
N TRP A 189 13.32 -12.57 9.86
CA TRP A 189 12.58 -12.90 8.65
C TRP A 189 13.35 -13.93 7.83
N PRO A 190 12.66 -14.91 7.24
CA PRO A 190 13.34 -15.94 6.48
C PRO A 190 13.86 -15.36 5.18
N GLN A 191 14.92 -15.94 4.64
CA GLN A 191 15.30 -15.66 3.27
C GLN A 191 14.22 -16.20 2.34
N LEU A 192 13.60 -15.32 1.56
CA LEU A 192 12.65 -15.72 0.53
C LEU A 192 13.36 -16.38 -0.64
N LYS A 193 12.70 -17.35 -1.26
CA LYS A 193 13.18 -18.04 -2.45
C LYS A 193 12.39 -17.58 -3.67
N PRO A 194 13.01 -17.52 -4.86
CA PRO A 194 12.29 -17.28 -6.11
C PRO A 194 11.11 -18.26 -6.25
N PRO A 195 9.88 -17.77 -6.48
CA PRO A 195 8.71 -18.62 -6.57
C PRO A 195 8.69 -19.36 -7.91
N THR A 196 8.21 -20.60 -7.89
CA THR A 196 8.01 -21.43 -9.10
C THR A 196 6.54 -21.50 -9.54
N ASN A 197 5.65 -20.91 -8.74
CA ASN A 197 4.21 -20.83 -9.00
C ASN A 197 3.77 -19.36 -9.00
N PRO A 198 2.66 -19.02 -9.69
CA PRO A 198 2.08 -17.70 -9.60
C PRO A 198 1.66 -17.34 -8.18
N ARG A 199 1.62 -16.05 -7.89
CA ARG A 199 1.30 -15.56 -6.55
C ARG A 199 -0.16 -15.86 -6.20
N ARG A 200 -0.40 -15.87 -4.90
CA ARG A 200 -1.72 -16.10 -4.31
C ARG A 200 -2.00 -14.99 -3.32
N ARG A 201 -3.26 -14.60 -3.21
CA ARG A 201 -3.69 -13.58 -2.26
C ARG A 201 -3.49 -14.07 -0.83
N ASN A 202 -2.93 -13.19 -0.01
CA ASN A 202 -2.98 -13.33 1.44
C ASN A 202 -4.38 -12.95 1.93
N HIS A 203 -5.34 -13.87 1.85
CA HIS A 203 -6.69 -13.65 2.36
C HIS A 203 -6.74 -13.82 3.88
N HIS A 204 -6.84 -12.70 4.59
CA HIS A 204 -7.24 -12.71 5.99
C HIS A 204 -8.76 -12.50 6.09
N GLY A 205 -9.47 -13.48 6.67
CA GLY A 205 -10.89 -13.37 6.99
C GLY A 205 -11.87 -13.96 5.97
N GLU A 206 -11.44 -14.33 4.77
CA GLU A 206 -12.30 -14.89 3.72
C GLU A 206 -12.23 -16.44 3.62
N ASN A 207 -13.33 -17.06 3.19
CA ASN A 207 -13.35 -18.47 2.81
C ASN A 207 -12.64 -18.65 1.46
N LYS A 208 -11.44 -19.22 1.47
CA LYS A 208 -10.52 -19.30 0.31
C LYS A 208 -11.01 -20.15 -0.88
N GLY A 209 -12.21 -20.73 -0.81
CA GLY A 209 -12.73 -21.62 -1.84
C GLY A 209 -11.81 -22.82 -2.08
N ALA A 210 -11.91 -23.43 -3.27
CA ALA A 210 -10.94 -24.43 -3.70
C ALA A 210 -9.63 -23.75 -4.11
N ALA A 211 -8.49 -24.31 -3.70
CA ALA A 211 -7.19 -23.81 -4.12
C ALA A 211 -7.07 -23.87 -5.65
N LEU A 212 -6.67 -22.75 -6.26
CA LEU A 212 -6.39 -22.70 -7.69
C LEU A 212 -5.20 -23.63 -8.03
N PRO A 213 -5.22 -24.34 -9.17
CA PRO A 213 -4.08 -25.10 -9.67
C PRO A 213 -2.80 -24.26 -9.67
N ALA A 214 -1.65 -24.90 -9.43
CA ALA A 214 -0.35 -24.24 -9.35
C ALA A 214 0.06 -23.48 -10.63
N THR A 215 -0.62 -23.72 -11.76
CA THR A 215 -0.37 -23.06 -13.04
C THR A 215 -1.28 -21.85 -13.30
N GLU A 216 -2.36 -21.68 -12.53
CA GLU A 216 -3.36 -20.66 -12.75
C GLU A 216 -2.98 -19.34 -12.06
N LEU A 217 -3.32 -18.22 -12.70
CA LEU A 217 -3.11 -16.87 -12.17
C LEU A 217 -4.31 -16.44 -11.34
N GLU A 218 -4.05 -15.95 -10.14
CA GLU A 218 -5.09 -15.34 -9.32
C GLU A 218 -5.15 -13.84 -9.60
N ALA A 219 -6.30 -13.36 -10.09
CA ALA A 219 -6.55 -11.93 -10.21
C ALA A 219 -6.96 -11.34 -8.85
N VAL A 220 -6.38 -10.20 -8.51
CA VAL A 220 -6.69 -9.47 -7.26
C VAL A 220 -7.65 -8.29 -7.46
N PHE A 221 -8.12 -8.14 -8.70
CA PHE A 221 -9.10 -7.15 -9.16
C PHE A 221 -9.77 -7.68 -10.45
N ASP A 222 -10.87 -7.08 -10.86
CA ASP A 222 -11.54 -7.41 -12.12
C ASP A 222 -10.65 -7.08 -13.32
N ILE A 223 -10.43 -8.02 -14.24
CA ILE A 223 -9.60 -7.77 -15.43
C ILE A 223 -10.44 -7.06 -16.50
N VAL A 224 -10.03 -5.85 -16.87
CA VAL A 224 -10.69 -5.02 -17.91
C VAL A 224 -9.92 -5.02 -19.22
N ASP A 225 -8.58 -5.17 -19.15
CA ASP A 225 -7.72 -5.25 -20.33
C ASP A 225 -6.58 -6.25 -20.06
N GLU A 226 -6.13 -6.94 -21.10
CA GLU A 226 -5.03 -7.91 -21.05
C GLU A 226 -4.26 -7.90 -22.37
N PHE A 227 -2.94 -7.84 -22.31
CA PHE A 227 -2.09 -7.96 -23.48
C PHE A 227 -0.69 -8.47 -23.15
N GLU A 228 0.01 -8.96 -24.17
CA GLU A 228 1.45 -9.26 -24.09
C GLU A 228 2.24 -7.97 -24.26
N LEU A 229 2.97 -7.56 -23.23
CA LEU A 229 3.81 -6.37 -23.26
C LEU A 229 5.08 -6.67 -24.06
N ASP A 230 5.35 -5.85 -25.08
CA ASP A 230 6.65 -5.84 -25.75
C ASP A 230 7.75 -5.48 -24.72
N PRO A 231 8.75 -6.36 -24.48
CA PRO A 231 9.80 -6.09 -23.50
C PRO A 231 10.56 -4.77 -23.70
N ARG A 232 10.57 -4.21 -24.93
CA ARG A 232 11.15 -2.89 -25.22
C ARG A 232 10.39 -1.74 -24.55
N MET A 233 9.16 -1.97 -24.09
CA MET A 233 8.37 -1.00 -23.32
C MET A 233 8.76 -0.95 -21.84
N LEU A 234 9.62 -1.84 -21.36
CA LEU A 234 10.26 -1.75 -20.04
C LEU A 234 11.44 -0.78 -20.10
N CYS A 235 11.14 0.49 -20.34
CA CYS A 235 12.11 1.58 -20.40
C CYS A 235 11.54 2.86 -19.82
N ASP A 236 12.40 3.81 -19.51
CA ASP A 236 11.98 5.14 -19.09
C ASP A 236 11.23 5.89 -20.19
N VAL A 237 10.24 6.66 -19.76
CA VAL A 237 9.51 7.57 -20.64
C VAL A 237 10.39 8.78 -20.93
N ILE A 238 10.46 9.17 -22.20
CA ILE A 238 11.15 10.39 -22.63
C ILE A 238 10.10 11.33 -23.25
N PRO A 239 9.48 12.23 -22.45
CA PRO A 239 8.39 13.07 -22.93
C PRO A 239 8.81 13.92 -24.14
N SER A 240 8.02 13.86 -25.20
CA SER A 240 8.24 14.73 -26.36
C SER A 240 7.66 16.11 -26.11
N ALA A 241 8.52 17.14 -26.06
CA ALA A 241 8.09 18.53 -25.86
C ALA A 241 7.20 19.06 -27.00
N SER A 242 7.20 18.41 -28.17
CA SER A 242 6.44 18.83 -29.35
C SER A 242 5.10 18.09 -29.52
N ALA A 243 4.82 17.08 -28.71
CA ALA A 243 3.58 16.31 -28.85
C ALA A 243 2.38 17.13 -28.33
N PRO A 244 1.35 17.40 -29.15
CA PRO A 244 0.17 18.14 -28.72
C PRO A 244 -0.52 17.41 -27.56
N ALA A 245 -1.16 18.17 -26.66
CA ALA A 245 -2.03 17.60 -25.64
C ALA A 245 -3.10 16.73 -26.31
N MET A 246 -3.38 15.58 -25.70
CA MET A 246 -4.50 14.77 -26.15
C MET A 246 -5.78 15.57 -25.94
N GLN A 247 -6.50 15.83 -27.04
CA GLN A 247 -7.79 16.50 -26.98
C GLN A 247 -8.81 15.50 -26.45
N GLY A 248 -9.09 15.57 -25.15
CA GLY A 248 -10.09 14.75 -24.47
C GLY A 248 -11.17 15.62 -23.82
N GLN A 249 -12.26 14.98 -23.41
CA GLN A 249 -13.22 15.63 -22.50
C GLN A 249 -12.47 16.02 -21.21
N PRO A 250 -12.71 17.20 -20.62
CA PRO A 250 -12.15 17.49 -19.31
C PRO A 250 -12.77 16.59 -18.22
N GLY A 251 -12.06 16.40 -17.12
CA GLY A 251 -12.55 15.68 -15.95
C GLY A 251 -12.25 14.17 -15.93
N ALA A 252 -12.85 13.47 -14.97
CA ALA A 252 -12.53 12.08 -14.63
C ALA A 252 -12.57 11.11 -15.82
N GLU A 253 -13.62 11.15 -16.64
CA GLU A 253 -13.75 10.22 -17.78
C GLU A 253 -12.75 10.48 -18.89
N GLY A 254 -12.41 11.74 -19.18
CA GLY A 254 -11.36 12.06 -20.13
C GLY A 254 -9.97 11.67 -19.61
N ASN A 255 -9.74 11.83 -18.31
CA ASN A 255 -8.53 11.37 -17.64
C ASN A 255 -8.39 9.84 -17.74
N LYS A 256 -9.46 9.06 -17.50
CA LYS A 256 -9.45 7.61 -17.73
C LYS A 256 -9.20 7.26 -19.20
N ALA A 257 -9.84 7.98 -20.13
CA ALA A 257 -9.65 7.74 -21.55
C ALA A 257 -8.19 8.00 -21.99
N LEU A 258 -7.53 9.01 -21.42
CA LEU A 258 -6.10 9.29 -21.62
C LEU A 258 -5.25 8.10 -21.19
N VAL A 259 -5.43 7.60 -19.97
CA VAL A 259 -4.65 6.47 -19.45
C VAL A 259 -4.95 5.18 -20.23
N ARG A 260 -6.21 4.93 -20.60
CA ARG A 260 -6.58 3.78 -21.44
C ARG A 260 -5.93 3.82 -22.82
N ALA A 261 -5.83 5.01 -23.42
CA ALA A 261 -5.11 5.20 -24.69
C ALA A 261 -3.60 4.97 -24.53
N LEU A 262 -2.99 5.38 -23.41
CA LEU A 262 -1.62 5.05 -23.06
C LEU A 262 -1.41 3.52 -23.01
N ARG A 263 -2.32 2.76 -22.40
CA ARG A 263 -2.22 1.29 -22.34
C ARG A 263 -2.29 0.64 -23.72
N ARG A 264 -3.20 1.10 -24.58
CA ARG A 264 -3.25 0.65 -25.98
C ARG A 264 -1.97 0.95 -26.75
N ALA A 265 -1.36 2.12 -26.53
CA ALA A 265 -0.08 2.46 -27.14
C ALA A 265 1.05 1.54 -26.66
N ARG A 266 1.10 1.21 -25.36
CA ARG A 266 2.04 0.22 -24.81
C ARG A 266 1.81 -1.18 -25.39
N ALA A 267 0.56 -1.61 -25.50
CA ALA A 267 0.19 -2.90 -26.11
C ALA A 267 0.62 -2.98 -27.58
N ALA A 268 0.56 -1.86 -28.30
CA ALA A 268 1.02 -1.76 -29.68
C ALA A 268 2.55 -1.62 -29.83
N GLY A 269 3.31 -1.48 -28.73
CA GLY A 269 4.75 -1.23 -28.78
C GLY A 269 5.13 0.13 -29.38
N ASP A 270 4.21 1.10 -29.41
CA ASP A 270 4.42 2.41 -30.00
C ASP A 270 5.03 3.38 -28.98
N LEU A 271 6.36 3.30 -28.82
CA LEU A 271 7.10 4.12 -27.84
C LEU A 271 6.92 5.63 -28.09
N ALA A 272 6.82 6.05 -29.35
CA ALA A 272 6.65 7.47 -29.69
C ALA A 272 5.29 7.98 -29.21
N LEU A 273 4.23 7.19 -29.43
CA LEU A 273 2.89 7.49 -28.93
C LEU A 273 2.84 7.41 -27.39
N VAL A 274 3.48 6.41 -26.77
CA VAL A 274 3.62 6.32 -25.30
C VAL A 274 4.23 7.61 -24.74
N ASN A 275 5.37 8.04 -25.28
CA ASN A 275 6.05 9.27 -24.85
C ASN A 275 5.21 10.54 -25.05
N SER A 276 4.24 10.51 -25.96
CA SER A 276 3.34 11.63 -26.21
C SER A 276 2.32 11.86 -25.08
N PHE A 277 2.01 10.87 -24.24
CA PHE A 277 1.03 11.03 -23.15
C PHE A 277 1.57 11.85 -21.97
N TYR A 278 2.88 12.04 -21.90
CA TYR A 278 3.55 12.63 -20.75
C TYR A 278 3.96 14.08 -21.01
N ALA A 279 3.92 14.91 -19.97
CA ALA A 279 4.33 16.30 -20.04
C ALA A 279 5.86 16.44 -19.98
N LYS A 280 6.38 17.56 -20.49
CA LYS A 280 7.77 17.95 -20.23
C LYS A 280 7.99 18.10 -18.72
N GLY A 281 9.06 17.50 -18.21
CA GLY A 281 9.37 17.48 -16.78
C GLY A 281 8.56 16.45 -15.99
N PHE A 282 7.96 15.46 -16.68
CA PHE A 282 7.35 14.28 -16.05
C PHE A 282 8.27 13.69 -14.97
N ARG A 283 7.65 13.26 -13.87
CA ARG A 283 8.35 12.62 -12.75
C ARG A 283 7.78 11.23 -12.50
N HIS A 284 8.66 10.27 -12.27
CA HIS A 284 8.27 8.92 -11.90
C HIS A 284 8.80 8.60 -10.50
N PHE A 285 7.93 8.10 -9.65
CA PHE A 285 8.30 7.50 -8.38
C PHE A 285 7.92 6.04 -8.42
N ILE A 286 8.84 5.17 -8.02
CA ILE A 286 8.62 3.74 -7.88
C ILE A 286 8.82 3.38 -6.41
N SER A 287 7.84 2.74 -5.78
CA SER A 287 7.93 2.31 -4.37
C SER A 287 9.11 1.38 -4.15
N GLY A 288 9.91 1.67 -3.13
CA GLY A 288 11.12 0.91 -2.83
C GLY A 288 12.26 1.80 -2.35
N GLU A 289 13.31 1.16 -1.84
CA GLU A 289 14.63 1.78 -1.74
C GLU A 289 15.39 1.59 -3.05
N TRP A 290 16.57 2.19 -3.19
CA TRP A 290 17.42 1.98 -4.36
C TRP A 290 17.47 0.47 -4.73
N PRO A 291 17.29 0.08 -6.01
CA PRO A 291 17.33 0.91 -7.22
C PRO A 291 16.03 1.67 -7.55
N PHE A 292 15.03 1.67 -6.67
CA PHE A 292 13.76 2.38 -6.83
C PHE A 292 13.79 3.76 -6.18
N GLY A 293 12.61 4.36 -5.99
CA GLY A 293 12.41 5.68 -5.39
C GLY A 293 12.21 6.78 -6.44
N TRP A 294 12.47 8.03 -6.03
CA TRP A 294 12.41 9.20 -6.91
C TRP A 294 13.61 9.30 -7.86
N ASP A 295 14.74 8.75 -7.44
CA ASP A 295 16.01 8.76 -8.16
C ASP A 295 16.36 7.32 -8.56
N HIS A 296 15.37 6.60 -9.09
CA HIS A 296 15.50 5.20 -9.48
C HIS A 296 16.50 5.03 -10.64
N LEU A 297 17.10 3.84 -10.75
CA LEU A 297 17.86 3.47 -11.96
C LEU A 297 16.93 3.45 -13.17
N PRO A 298 17.45 3.61 -14.41
CA PRO A 298 16.61 3.48 -15.59
C PRO A 298 15.82 2.17 -15.58
N ILE A 299 14.52 2.22 -15.94
CA ILE A 299 13.64 1.04 -15.92
C ILE A 299 14.25 -0.12 -16.73
N GLU A 300 14.88 0.18 -17.86
CA GLU A 300 15.57 -0.82 -18.67
C GLU A 300 16.70 -1.54 -17.93
N GLU A 301 17.39 -0.87 -17.00
CA GLU A 301 18.43 -1.48 -16.16
C GLU A 301 17.82 -2.32 -15.03
N ILE A 302 16.76 -1.82 -14.40
CA ILE A 302 16.04 -2.54 -13.35
C ILE A 302 15.50 -3.87 -13.89
N TYR A 303 14.89 -3.85 -15.08
CA TYR A 303 14.23 -5.00 -15.68
C TYR A 303 15.06 -5.76 -16.72
N ALA A 304 16.30 -5.36 -17.01
CA ALA A 304 17.19 -6.11 -17.90
C ALA A 304 17.28 -7.62 -17.55
N PRO A 305 17.37 -8.04 -16.27
CA PRO A 305 17.35 -9.46 -15.93
C PRO A 305 16.04 -10.16 -16.31
N LEU A 306 14.89 -9.49 -16.14
CA LEU A 306 13.61 -10.05 -16.55
C LEU A 306 13.62 -10.32 -18.04
N VAL A 307 13.92 -9.30 -18.86
CA VAL A 307 13.94 -9.40 -20.34
C VAL A 307 14.89 -10.49 -20.82
N LYS A 308 16.09 -10.59 -20.21
CA LYS A 308 17.10 -11.59 -20.57
C LYS A 308 16.64 -13.03 -20.32
N HIS A 309 15.85 -13.25 -19.26
CA HIS A 309 15.49 -14.58 -18.78
C HIS A 309 14.03 -14.96 -19.08
N LEU A 310 13.29 -14.19 -19.89
CA LEU A 310 11.93 -14.54 -20.29
C LEU A 310 11.89 -15.89 -21.03
N ALA A 311 11.04 -16.79 -20.55
CA ALA A 311 10.68 -18.06 -21.19
C ALA A 311 9.19 -18.11 -21.61
N SER A 312 8.44 -17.06 -21.33
CA SER A 312 7.08 -16.81 -21.86
C SER A 312 6.96 -15.34 -22.27
N PRO A 313 5.92 -14.97 -23.03
CA PRO A 313 5.50 -13.58 -23.13
C PRO A 313 5.31 -12.96 -21.73
N LEU A 314 5.58 -11.66 -21.64
CA LEU A 314 5.26 -10.88 -20.45
C LEU A 314 3.81 -10.41 -20.56
N THR A 315 2.90 -11.10 -19.89
CA THR A 315 1.48 -10.73 -19.86
C THR A 315 1.26 -9.63 -18.82
N VAL A 316 0.51 -8.60 -19.20
CA VAL A 316 0.02 -7.58 -18.27
C VAL A 316 -1.50 -7.51 -18.31
N ARG A 317 -2.12 -7.33 -17.15
CA ARG A 317 -3.57 -7.22 -16.97
C ARG A 317 -3.89 -5.97 -16.18
N TYR A 318 -4.91 -5.24 -16.60
CA TYR A 318 -5.32 -3.99 -15.96
C TYR A 318 -6.70 -4.10 -15.33
N GLY A 319 -6.82 -3.49 -14.16
CA GLY A 319 -8.07 -3.35 -13.44
C GLY A 319 -8.92 -2.17 -13.88
N PRO A 320 -10.09 -1.97 -13.25
CA PRO A 320 -10.89 -0.76 -13.41
C PRO A 320 -10.10 0.48 -12.97
N MET A 321 -10.41 1.62 -13.58
CA MET A 321 -9.79 2.90 -13.24
C MET A 321 -10.72 3.72 -12.35
N ILE A 322 -10.14 4.39 -11.37
CA ILE A 322 -10.81 5.41 -10.53
C ILE A 322 -10.22 6.76 -10.93
N ALA A 323 -11.04 7.80 -11.10
CA ALA A 323 -10.50 9.10 -11.45
C ALA A 323 -11.24 10.28 -10.80
N ASP A 324 -10.51 11.38 -10.63
CA ASP A 324 -11.07 12.70 -10.36
C ASP A 324 -10.64 13.68 -11.46
N GLU A 325 -10.83 14.97 -11.21
CA GLU A 325 -10.50 16.04 -12.16
C GLU A 325 -9.02 16.06 -12.57
N THR A 326 -8.12 15.56 -11.74
CA THR A 326 -6.66 15.74 -11.90
C THR A 326 -5.87 14.45 -11.75
N ARG A 327 -6.50 13.34 -11.38
CA ARG A 327 -5.81 12.08 -11.08
C ARG A 327 -6.54 10.87 -11.64
N VAL A 328 -5.77 9.85 -11.96
CA VAL A 328 -6.26 8.50 -12.30
C VAL A 328 -5.50 7.49 -11.47
N PHE A 329 -6.23 6.56 -10.89
CA PHE A 329 -5.72 5.35 -10.29
C PHE A 329 -6.05 4.14 -11.16
N GLU A 330 -5.11 3.19 -11.25
CA GLU A 330 -5.32 1.88 -11.86
C GLU A 330 -4.49 0.81 -11.15
N GLN A 331 -4.91 -0.45 -11.27
CA GLN A 331 -4.12 -1.61 -10.84
C GLN A 331 -3.62 -2.38 -12.05
N MET A 332 -2.47 -3.02 -11.90
CA MET A 332 -1.88 -3.90 -12.92
C MET A 332 -1.37 -5.19 -12.30
N ASP A 333 -1.52 -6.30 -13.00
CA ASP A 333 -0.88 -7.58 -12.72
C ASP A 333 0.09 -7.86 -13.87
N SER A 334 1.28 -8.32 -13.54
CA SER A 334 2.34 -8.64 -14.49
C SER A 334 2.78 -10.08 -14.27
N PHE A 335 2.93 -10.84 -15.35
CA PHE A 335 3.26 -12.26 -15.28
C PHE A 335 4.21 -12.70 -16.40
N ALA A 336 5.25 -13.44 -16.03
CA ALA A 336 6.08 -14.19 -16.96
C ALA A 336 6.69 -15.43 -16.30
N ARG A 337 6.97 -16.45 -17.11
CA ARG A 337 7.84 -17.57 -16.73
C ARG A 337 9.26 -17.28 -17.17
N LEU A 338 10.22 -17.70 -16.35
CA LEU A 338 11.65 -17.52 -16.60
C LEU A 338 12.31 -18.84 -17.01
N ASP A 339 13.46 -18.74 -17.66
CA ASP A 339 14.21 -19.87 -18.23
C ASP A 339 14.75 -20.87 -17.21
N ASP A 340 14.77 -20.51 -15.93
CA ASP A 340 15.15 -21.38 -14.81
C ASP A 340 13.94 -22.02 -14.08
N GLY A 341 12.72 -21.82 -14.59
CA GLY A 341 11.47 -22.30 -13.99
C GLY A 341 10.89 -21.38 -12.92
N THR A 342 11.54 -20.26 -12.61
CA THR A 342 10.98 -19.22 -11.73
C THR A 342 9.81 -18.52 -12.41
N VAL A 343 8.87 -18.02 -11.61
CA VAL A 343 7.76 -17.18 -12.05
C VAL A 343 8.00 -15.75 -11.58
N TYR A 344 8.01 -14.81 -12.52
CA TYR A 344 7.84 -13.40 -12.21
C TYR A 344 6.35 -13.10 -12.20
N ASN A 345 5.80 -12.72 -11.05
CA ASN A 345 4.41 -12.31 -10.97
C ASN A 345 4.28 -11.14 -9.99
N ASN A 346 4.02 -9.92 -10.45
CA ASN A 346 3.93 -8.76 -9.55
C ASN A 346 2.65 -7.97 -9.77
N TRP A 347 2.10 -7.49 -8.66
CA TRP A 347 0.93 -6.62 -8.65
C TRP A 347 1.37 -5.19 -8.39
N HIS A 348 0.82 -4.29 -9.20
CA HIS A 348 1.13 -2.89 -9.19
C HIS A 348 -0.13 -2.07 -8.99
N ALA A 349 0.05 -0.88 -8.45
CA ALA A 349 -0.93 0.19 -8.37
C ALA A 349 -0.27 1.47 -8.86
N TYR A 350 -0.95 2.19 -9.74
CA TYR A 350 -0.46 3.46 -10.28
C TYR A 350 -1.38 4.59 -9.88
N VAL A 351 -0.79 5.73 -9.50
CA VAL A 351 -1.49 7.01 -9.41
C VAL A 351 -0.84 7.99 -10.38
N HIS A 352 -1.61 8.39 -11.39
CA HIS A 352 -1.22 9.35 -12.41
C HIS A 352 -1.78 10.73 -12.06
N GLU A 353 -0.93 11.75 -12.09
CA GLU A 353 -1.34 13.15 -12.10
C GLU A 353 -1.47 13.65 -13.52
N ILE A 354 -2.58 14.31 -13.81
CA ILE A 354 -2.90 14.85 -15.13
C ILE A 354 -3.09 16.36 -15.02
N ARG A 355 -2.41 17.08 -15.91
CA ARG A 355 -2.61 18.51 -16.13
C ARG A 355 -2.63 18.77 -17.62
N GLU A 356 -3.59 19.56 -18.07
CA GLU A 356 -3.70 19.97 -19.49
C GLU A 356 -3.66 18.77 -20.46
N GLY A 357 -4.34 17.67 -20.11
CA GLY A 357 -4.40 16.46 -20.94
C GLY A 357 -3.08 15.69 -21.06
N LYS A 358 -2.13 15.90 -20.15
CA LYS A 358 -0.85 15.19 -20.07
C LYS A 358 -0.59 14.64 -18.68
N ILE A 359 0.08 13.49 -18.61
CA ILE A 359 0.56 12.93 -17.34
C ILE A 359 1.81 13.68 -16.92
N VAL A 360 1.76 14.35 -15.77
CA VAL A 360 2.89 15.13 -15.20
C VAL A 360 3.66 14.36 -14.13
N GLN A 361 3.04 13.37 -13.51
CA GLN A 361 3.67 12.53 -12.51
C GLN A 361 2.99 11.16 -12.45
N THR A 362 3.77 10.11 -12.24
CA THR A 362 3.27 8.77 -11.90
C THR A 362 3.91 8.33 -10.60
N ARG A 363 3.10 7.77 -9.71
CA ARG A 363 3.56 7.02 -8.54
C ARG A 363 3.16 5.56 -8.73
N GLU A 364 4.16 4.69 -8.79
CA GLU A 364 4.02 3.25 -8.93
C GLU A 364 4.27 2.59 -7.58
N TYR A 365 3.31 1.78 -7.15
CA TYR A 365 3.38 0.95 -5.96
C TYR A 365 3.38 -0.49 -6.39
N HIS A 366 4.36 -1.25 -5.95
CA HIS A 366 4.48 -2.67 -6.26
C HIS A 366 5.12 -3.40 -5.07
N ASP A 367 5.38 -4.69 -5.21
CA ASP A 367 6.21 -5.43 -4.26
C ASP A 367 7.70 -5.37 -4.67
N PRO A 368 8.50 -4.45 -4.13
CA PRO A 368 9.92 -4.37 -4.47
C PRO A 368 10.68 -5.60 -3.95
N LEU A 369 10.31 -6.18 -2.81
CA LEU A 369 10.97 -7.40 -2.31
C LEU A 369 10.82 -8.57 -3.29
N HIS A 370 9.64 -8.73 -3.90
CA HIS A 370 9.44 -9.73 -4.95
C HIS A 370 10.43 -9.54 -6.10
N LEU A 371 10.62 -8.29 -6.55
CA LEU A 371 11.56 -7.96 -7.61
C LEU A 371 13.00 -8.28 -7.20
N TRP A 372 13.40 -7.94 -5.96
CA TRP A 372 14.70 -8.29 -5.39
C TRP A 372 14.95 -9.80 -5.35
N VAL A 373 13.97 -10.58 -4.91
CA VAL A 373 14.07 -12.04 -4.80
C VAL A 373 14.16 -12.68 -6.18
N VAL A 374 13.34 -12.23 -7.14
CA VAL A 374 13.23 -12.85 -8.47
C VAL A 374 14.35 -12.41 -9.40
N LEU A 375 14.61 -11.11 -9.51
CA LEU A 375 15.55 -10.53 -10.49
C LEU A 375 16.89 -10.17 -9.88
N GLY A 376 16.93 -9.79 -8.60
CA GLY A 376 18.15 -9.31 -7.95
C GLY A 376 19.31 -10.29 -8.03
N ARG A 377 19.04 -11.60 -7.97
CA ARG A 377 20.05 -12.67 -8.13
C ARG A 377 20.85 -12.64 -9.45
N TRP A 378 20.41 -11.90 -10.45
CA TRP A 378 21.12 -11.70 -11.71
C TRP A 378 21.53 -10.25 -11.95
N ALA A 379 21.08 -9.34 -11.10
CA ALA A 379 21.18 -7.92 -11.35
C ALA A 379 22.43 -7.33 -10.67
N PRO A 380 23.27 -6.57 -11.39
CA PRO A 380 24.42 -5.90 -10.77
C PRO A 380 24.00 -4.90 -9.68
N TRP A 381 22.78 -4.36 -9.77
CA TRP A 381 22.28 -3.48 -8.73
C TRP A 381 22.05 -4.23 -7.42
N ALA A 382 21.72 -5.52 -7.43
CA ALA A 382 21.47 -6.23 -6.18
C ALA A 382 22.74 -6.45 -5.33
N ASP A 383 23.92 -6.35 -5.94
CA ASP A 383 25.20 -6.48 -5.25
C ASP A 383 25.52 -5.27 -4.37
N LYS A 384 24.82 -4.14 -4.54
CA LYS A 384 25.03 -2.96 -3.68
C LYS A 384 24.08 -3.02 -2.48
N PRO A 385 24.59 -3.12 -1.25
CA PRO A 385 23.74 -3.15 -0.07
C PRO A 385 22.94 -1.85 0.05
N VAL A 386 21.63 -1.98 0.25
CA VAL A 386 20.80 -0.87 0.69
C VAL A 386 20.95 -0.76 2.21
N VAL A 387 21.58 0.32 2.66
CA VAL A 387 21.81 0.56 4.08
C VAL A 387 20.62 1.34 4.64
N PRO A 388 19.93 0.83 5.68
CA PRO A 388 18.93 1.59 6.42
C PRO A 388 19.42 2.98 6.82
N GLY A 389 18.72 4.03 6.36
CA GLY A 389 19.07 5.41 6.67
C GLY A 389 18.68 5.83 8.09
N ALA A 390 19.41 6.84 8.62
CA ALA A 390 19.03 7.57 9.83
C ALA A 390 18.11 8.78 9.52
N THR A 391 17.94 9.10 8.24
CA THR A 391 17.10 10.20 7.77
C THR A 391 15.83 9.65 7.12
N PRO A 392 14.67 10.28 7.34
CA PRO A 392 13.46 9.95 6.60
C PRO A 392 13.68 10.04 5.09
N ARG A 393 12.99 9.19 4.34
CA ARG A 393 13.00 9.26 2.89
C ARG A 393 12.24 10.49 2.42
N ARG A 394 12.51 10.89 1.18
CA ARG A 394 11.68 11.90 0.52
C ARG A 394 10.26 11.35 0.38
N SER A 395 9.28 12.03 0.98
CA SER A 395 7.87 11.68 0.85
C SER A 395 7.46 11.59 -0.62
N ASN A 396 6.59 10.64 -0.93
CA ASN A 396 5.95 10.53 -2.23
C ASN A 396 4.55 11.16 -2.26
N LEU A 397 4.04 11.63 -1.11
CA LEU A 397 2.75 12.30 -1.03
C LEU A 397 2.82 13.67 -1.71
N GLN A 398 1.78 14.02 -2.47
CA GLN A 398 1.63 15.35 -3.10
C GLN A 398 1.48 16.47 -2.06
N GLY A 399 1.01 16.10 -0.89
CA GLY A 399 0.76 16.96 0.26
C GLY A 399 0.27 16.07 1.40
N ILE A 400 0.37 16.58 2.62
CA ILE A 400 -0.10 15.87 3.81
C ILE A 400 -1.45 16.46 4.19
N ALA A 401 -2.51 15.66 4.07
CA ALA A 401 -3.85 16.03 4.50
C ALA A 401 -4.02 15.91 6.01
N THR A 402 -3.40 14.90 6.62
CA THR A 402 -3.37 14.72 8.07
C THR A 402 -2.20 13.85 8.49
N THR A 403 -1.67 14.08 9.70
CA THR A 403 -0.70 13.21 10.35
C THR A 403 -1.26 12.79 11.70
N ILE A 404 -1.24 11.48 11.95
CA ILE A 404 -1.76 10.88 13.16
C ILE A 404 -0.61 10.23 13.93
N GLN A 405 -0.58 10.41 15.24
CA GLN A 405 0.37 9.74 16.12
C GLN A 405 -0.28 8.52 16.76
N TYR A 406 0.42 7.39 16.75
CA TYR A 406 0.00 6.15 17.39
C TYR A 406 1.00 5.68 18.43
N PRO A 407 0.54 5.01 19.50
CA PRO A 407 1.43 4.18 20.29
C PRO A 407 2.03 3.10 19.38
N THR A 408 3.36 3.00 19.37
CA THR A 408 4.03 1.95 18.62
C THR A 408 3.65 0.61 19.22
N MET A 409 3.24 -0.35 18.38
CA MET A 409 2.86 -1.68 18.83
C MET A 409 3.98 -2.31 19.66
N PHE A 410 3.60 -3.05 20.70
CA PHE A 410 4.51 -3.76 21.62
C PHE A 410 5.39 -2.86 22.50
N LEU A 411 5.28 -1.54 22.40
CA LEU A 411 6.03 -0.60 23.22
C LEU A 411 5.16 -0.06 24.37
N ASP A 412 5.49 -0.46 25.60
CA ASP A 412 4.88 0.10 26.81
C ASP A 412 5.70 1.31 27.29
N LEU A 413 5.33 2.50 26.83
CA LEU A 413 5.92 3.76 27.33
C LEU A 413 5.07 4.34 28.45
N GLU A 414 5.73 4.92 29.46
CA GLU A 414 5.07 5.60 30.57
C GLU A 414 4.13 6.72 30.10
N ARG A 415 4.48 7.46 29.03
CA ARG A 415 3.63 8.51 28.44
C ARG A 415 2.28 8.01 27.90
N TRP A 416 2.11 6.70 27.75
CA TRP A 416 0.87 6.06 27.30
C TRP A 416 0.06 5.44 28.45
N ARG A 417 0.54 5.60 29.68
CA ARG A 417 -0.19 5.18 30.87
C ARG A 417 -1.04 6.35 31.35
N PRO A 418 -2.30 6.11 31.80
CA PRO A 418 -3.10 7.17 32.41
C PRO A 418 -2.36 7.82 33.57
N PHE A 419 -2.50 9.14 33.73
CA PHE A 419 -1.98 9.83 34.91
C PHE A 419 -2.59 9.21 36.16
N LYS A 420 -1.74 8.86 37.14
CA LYS A 420 -2.25 8.46 38.46
C LYS A 420 -2.98 9.68 39.05
N PRO A 421 -4.21 9.52 39.57
CA PRO A 421 -4.85 10.58 40.33
C PRO A 421 -3.87 11.04 41.41
N SER A 422 -3.64 12.35 41.54
CA SER A 422 -2.90 12.87 42.69
C SER A 422 -3.66 12.43 43.93
N GLY A 423 -3.04 11.60 44.77
CA GLY A 423 -3.62 11.21 46.04
C GLY A 423 -3.87 12.47 46.87
N ASN A 424 -5.13 12.75 47.16
CA ASN A 424 -5.54 13.72 48.18
C ASN A 424 -5.48 13.07 49.56
#